data_AF-A0A8E0MDF3-F1
#
_entry.id   AF-A0A8E0MDF3-F1
#
_cell.length_a   1.000
_cell.length_b   1.000
_cell.length_c   1.000
_cell.angle_alpha   90.00
_cell.angle_beta   90.00
_cell.angle_gamma   90.00
#
_symmetry.space_group_name_H-M   'P 1'
#
loop_
_entity.id
_entity.type
_entity.pdbx_description
1 polymer ?
#
loop_
_entity_poly.entity_id
_entity_poly.type
_entity_poly.pdbx_seq_one_letter_code
_entity_poly.pdbx_strand_id
1 'polypeptide(L)'
;HVLLNAATQPDLTRDRVALIKRASLGKYYAGLNGLNGVANQLSALSFGQASLFDFPEILSSITLADLQAMIDQVFQAKALTVLDMIPEAD
;
A
#
# COMPACT_ATOMS: atom_id res chain seq x y z
N HIS A 1 14.66 -0.03 11.52
CA HIS A 1 14.91 1.24 10.81
C HIS A 1 14.51 1.28 9.32
N VAL A 2 13.93 0.21 8.76
CA VAL A 2 13.58 0.13 7.32
C VAL A 2 12.77 1.34 6.82
N LEU A 3 11.83 1.84 7.63
CA LEU A 3 11.00 3.00 7.28
C LEU A 3 11.79 4.31 7.14
N LEU A 4 12.84 4.52 7.94
CA LEU A 4 13.66 5.74 7.86
C LEU A 4 14.62 5.74 6.67
N ASN A 5 14.91 4.57 6.12
CA ASN A 5 15.79 4.38 4.97
C ASN A 5 14.99 4.04 3.71
N ALA A 6 13.69 4.37 3.68
CA ALA A 6 12.78 4.01 2.60
C ALA A 6 13.24 4.57 1.24
N ALA A 7 13.76 5.81 1.22
CA ALA A 7 14.22 6.48 0.00
C ALA A 7 15.41 5.79 -0.69
N THR A 8 16.23 5.08 0.08
CA THR A 8 17.44 4.39 -0.42
C THR A 8 17.25 2.87 -0.50
N GLN A 9 16.01 2.38 -0.40
CA GLN A 9 15.75 0.95 -0.52
C GLN A 9 16.06 0.45 -1.93
N PRO A 10 16.86 -0.61 -2.09
CA PRO A 10 17.20 -1.17 -3.40
C PRO A 10 15.98 -1.71 -4.15
N ASP A 11 14.92 -2.07 -3.41
CA ASP A 11 13.65 -2.55 -3.95
C ASP A 11 12.72 -1.41 -4.44
N LEU A 12 13.07 -0.13 -4.22
CA LEU A 12 12.29 1.01 -4.69
C LEU A 12 12.54 1.29 -6.18
N THR A 13 12.13 0.35 -7.02
CA THR A 13 12.34 0.39 -8.47
C THR A 13 11.03 0.39 -9.24
N ARG A 14 11.07 0.83 -10.50
CA ARG A 14 9.90 0.83 -11.38
C ARG A 14 9.33 -0.58 -11.56
N ASP A 15 10.19 -1.57 -11.72
CA ASP A 15 9.79 -2.97 -11.93
C ASP A 15 9.10 -3.54 -10.69
N ARG A 16 9.63 -3.23 -9.49
CA ARG A 16 9.00 -3.65 -8.23
C ARG A 16 7.64 -3.01 -8.04
N VAL A 17 7.51 -1.72 -8.33
CA VAL A 17 6.22 -1.00 -8.29
C VAL A 17 5.23 -1.61 -9.28
N ALA A 18 5.64 -1.87 -10.52
CA ALA A 18 4.80 -2.50 -11.53
C ALA A 18 4.32 -3.89 -11.10
N LEU A 19 5.21 -4.69 -10.51
CA LEU A 19 4.87 -6.01 -9.98
C LEU A 19 3.82 -5.93 -8.85
N ILE A 20 4.02 -5.02 -7.89
CA ILE A 20 3.09 -4.81 -6.77
C ILE A 20 1.72 -4.37 -7.29
N LYS A 21 1.68 -3.40 -8.22
CA LYS A 21 0.43 -2.96 -8.86
C LYS A 21 -0.33 -4.12 -9.49
N ARG A 22 0.37 -4.96 -10.28
CA ARG A 22 -0.24 -6.14 -10.92
C ARG A 22 -0.79 -7.12 -9.89
N ALA A 23 -0.05 -7.40 -8.82
CA ALA A 23 -0.51 -8.28 -7.75
C ALA A 23 -1.74 -7.71 -7.02
N SER A 24 -1.75 -6.40 -6.75
CA SER A 24 -2.88 -5.70 -6.13
C SER A 24 -4.12 -5.72 -7.00
N LEU A 25 -4.00 -5.52 -8.32
CA LEU A 25 -5.11 -5.65 -9.27
C LEU A 25 -5.66 -7.08 -9.30
N GLY A 26 -4.79 -8.09 -9.32
CA GLY A 26 -5.21 -9.49 -9.27
C GLY A 26 -6.04 -9.81 -8.03
N LYS A 27 -5.61 -9.34 -6.86
CA LYS A 27 -6.36 -9.48 -5.59
C LYS A 27 -7.69 -8.73 -5.64
N TYR A 28 -7.69 -7.51 -6.19
CA TYR A 28 -8.89 -6.70 -6.35
C TYR A 28 -9.96 -7.41 -7.20
N TYR A 29 -9.60 -7.88 -8.40
CA TYR A 29 -10.54 -8.58 -9.27
C TYR A 29 -11.00 -9.92 -8.68
N ALA A 30 -10.12 -10.66 -8.01
CA ALA A 30 -10.51 -11.88 -7.30
C ALA A 30 -11.57 -11.61 -6.21
N GLY A 31 -11.46 -10.47 -5.53
CA GLY A 31 -12.45 -10.00 -4.56
C GLY A 31 -13.82 -9.68 -5.16
N LEU A 32 -13.91 -9.40 -6.47
CA LEU A 32 -15.17 -9.12 -7.15
C LEU A 32 -15.88 -10.37 -7.70
N ASN A 33 -15.26 -11.55 -7.62
CA ASN A 33 -15.80 -12.79 -8.21
C ASN A 33 -17.01 -13.39 -7.45
N GLY A 34 -17.49 -12.76 -6.38
CA GLY A 34 -18.64 -13.25 -5.62
C GLY A 34 -19.31 -12.16 -4.78
N LEU A 35 -20.60 -12.35 -4.50
CA LEU A 35 -21.43 -11.35 -3.81
C LEU A 35 -20.86 -10.92 -2.45
N ASN A 36 -20.36 -11.88 -1.66
CA ASN A 36 -19.71 -11.60 -0.38
C ASN A 36 -18.41 -10.81 -0.54
N GLY A 37 -17.64 -11.10 -1.59
CA GLY A 37 -16.41 -10.37 -1.90
C GLY A 37 -16.70 -8.92 -2.30
N VAL A 38 -17.73 -8.72 -3.13
CA VAL A 38 -18.21 -7.37 -3.50
C VAL A 38 -18.72 -6.61 -2.28
N ALA A 39 -19.51 -7.25 -1.40
CA ALA A 39 -20.01 -6.63 -0.17
C ALA A 39 -18.89 -6.24 0.81
N ASN A 40 -17.87 -7.09 0.95
CA ASN A 40 -16.68 -6.76 1.74
C ASN A 40 -15.91 -5.58 1.13
N GLN A 41 -15.76 -5.55 -0.19
CA GLN A 41 -15.05 -4.46 -0.87
C GLN A 41 -15.80 -3.13 -0.73
N LEU A 42 -17.13 -3.16 -0.83
CA LEU A 42 -18.03 -2.02 -0.55
C LEU A 42 -17.89 -1.50 0.88
N SER A 43 -17.74 -2.42 1.85
CA SER A 43 -17.71 -2.06 3.28
C SER A 43 -16.32 -1.60 3.73
N ALA A 44 -15.26 -2.17 3.16
CA ALA A 44 -13.87 -1.91 3.56
C ALA A 44 -13.30 -0.62 2.96
N LEU A 45 -13.84 -0.17 1.82
CA LEU A 45 -13.32 1.00 1.12
C LEU A 45 -14.24 2.20 1.33
N SER A 46 -13.74 3.15 2.13
CA SER A 46 -14.34 4.47 2.25
C SER A 46 -13.84 5.33 1.08
N PHE A 47 -14.52 5.22 -0.06
CA PHE A 47 -14.04 5.85 -1.29
C PHE A 47 -14.24 7.36 -1.37
N GLY A 48 -14.94 7.98 -0.41
CA GLY A 48 -15.28 9.41 -0.51
C GLY A 48 -16.05 9.71 -1.81
N GLN A 49 -15.40 10.37 -2.76
CA GLN A 49 -15.96 10.65 -4.10
C GLN A 49 -15.63 9.60 -5.17
N ALA A 50 -14.70 8.68 -4.92
CA ALA A 50 -14.39 7.60 -5.84
C ALA A 50 -15.42 6.46 -5.73
N SER A 51 -15.50 5.62 -6.75
CA SER A 51 -16.27 4.39 -6.77
C SER A 51 -15.36 3.16 -6.67
N LEU A 52 -15.95 1.99 -6.40
CA LEU A 52 -15.24 0.71 -6.50
C LEU A 52 -14.53 0.57 -7.84
N PHE A 53 -15.19 0.96 -8.91
CA PHE A 53 -14.72 0.76 -10.27
C PHE A 53 -13.56 1.68 -10.64
N ASP A 54 -13.30 2.72 -9.84
CA ASP A 54 -12.22 3.68 -10.09
C ASP A 54 -10.88 3.16 -9.56
N PHE A 55 -10.90 2.13 -8.69
CA PHE A 55 -9.68 1.60 -8.06
C PHE A 55 -8.60 1.16 -9.08
N PRO A 56 -8.92 0.42 -10.17
CA PRO A 56 -7.92 0.05 -11.16
C PRO A 56 -7.27 1.26 -11.84
N GLU A 57 -8.07 2.27 -12.18
CA GLU A 57 -7.59 3.48 -12.86
C GLU A 57 -6.67 4.29 -11.94
N ILE A 58 -7.11 4.53 -10.70
CA ILE A 58 -6.31 5.22 -9.66
C ILE A 58 -5.01 4.46 -9.38
N LEU A 59 -5.07 3.14 -9.21
CA LEU A 59 -3.85 2.36 -8.97
C LEU A 59 -2.90 2.41 -10.18
N SER A 60 -3.44 2.48 -11.39
CA SER A 60 -2.64 2.57 -12.61
C SER A 60 -1.91 3.92 -12.74
N SER A 61 -2.52 5.02 -12.27
CA SER A 61 -1.94 6.37 -12.38
C SER A 61 -0.75 6.63 -11.45
N ILE A 62 -0.64 5.91 -10.32
CA ILE A 62 0.43 6.10 -9.32
C ILE A 62 1.82 5.83 -9.92
N THR A 63 2.73 6.80 -9.92
CA THR A 63 4.08 6.62 -10.46
C THR A 63 5.10 6.31 -9.35
N LEU A 64 6.30 5.87 -9.75
CA LEU A 64 7.43 5.77 -8.81
C LEU A 64 7.78 7.13 -8.20
N ALA A 65 7.65 8.22 -8.97
CA ALA A 65 7.92 9.57 -8.50
C ALA A 65 6.94 9.99 -7.39
N ASP A 66 5.66 9.63 -7.52
CA ASP A 66 4.66 9.90 -6.48
C ASP A 66 5.00 9.18 -5.18
N LEU A 67 5.46 7.93 -5.27
CA LEU A 67 5.92 7.17 -4.10
C LEU A 67 7.15 7.81 -3.46
N GLN A 68 8.12 8.24 -4.27
CA GLN A 68 9.32 8.92 -3.78
C GLN A 68 8.97 10.24 -3.08
N ALA A 69 8.04 11.02 -3.64
CA ALA A 69 7.58 12.28 -3.04
C ALA A 69 6.81 12.08 -1.72
N MET A 70 6.17 10.92 -1.55
CA MET A 70 5.41 10.57 -0.34
C MET A 70 6.29 10.08 0.81
N ILE A 71 7.46 9.49 0.53
CA ILE A 71 8.33 8.89 1.56
C ILE A 71 8.62 9.86 2.70
N ASP A 72 9.04 11.09 2.38
CA ASP A 72 9.41 12.10 3.37
C ASP A 72 8.19 12.66 4.12
N GLN A 73 7.01 12.60 3.50
CA GLN A 73 5.76 13.06 4.11
C GLN A 73 5.20 12.04 5.11
N VAL A 74 5.33 10.76 4.79
CA VAL A 74 4.74 9.65 5.58
C VAL A 74 5.71 9.14 6.64
N PHE A 75 6.99 8.93 6.31
CA PHE A 75 7.97 8.34 7.21
C PHE A 75 8.74 9.41 7.98
N GLN A 76 8.05 10.05 8.94
CA GLN A 76 8.64 11.09 9.77
C GLN A 76 9.32 10.49 11.00
N ALA A 77 10.63 10.68 11.12
CA ALA A 77 11.41 10.19 12.27
C ALA A 77 10.86 10.68 13.62
N LYS A 78 10.34 11.91 13.67
CA LYS A 78 9.74 12.50 14.88
C LYS A 78 8.45 11.83 15.33
N ALA A 79 7.79 11.08 14.45
CA ALA A 79 6.55 10.36 14.71
C ALA A 79 6.72 8.83 14.66
N LEU A 80 7.97 8.34 14.68
CA LEU A 80 8.27 6.91 14.67
C LEU A 80 8.30 6.35 16.10
N THR A 81 7.48 5.34 16.37
CA THR A 81 7.57 4.53 17.60
C THR A 81 8.09 3.15 17.24
N VAL A 82 9.09 2.67 17.99
CA VAL A 82 9.61 1.30 17.89
C VAL A 82 9.18 0.54 19.13
N LEU A 83 8.54 -0.62 18.94
CA LEU A 83 8.16 -1.52 20.01
C LEU A 83 8.94 -2.82 19.83
N ASP A 84 9.88 -3.06 20.74
CA ASP A 84 10.67 -4.28 20.76
C ASP A 84 10.03 -5.26 21.76
N MET A 85 9.70 -6.47 21.30
CA MET A 85 9.31 -7.57 22.18
C MET A 85 10.53 -8.46 22.41
N ILE A 86 11.00 -8.51 23.65
CA ILE A 86 12.04 -9.42 24.09
C ILE A 86 11.43 -10.56 24.91
N PRO A 87 11.99 -11.78 24.85
CA PRO A 87 11.56 -12.88 25.69
C PRO A 87 11.77 -12.53 27.17
N GLU A 88 10.89 -13.06 28.02
CA GLU A 88 11.08 -13.01 29.48
C GLU A 88 12.36 -13.79 29.82
N ALA A 89 13.28 -13.14 30.51
CA ALA A 89 14.49 -13.79 30.98
C ALA A 89 14.13 -14.64 32.22
N ASP A 90 14.44 -15.94 32.16
CA ASP A 90 14.36 -16.84 33.32
C ASP A 90 15.27 -16.40 34.48
#